data_AF-A0A151SG27-F1
#
_entry.id   AF-A0A151SG27-F1
#
_cell.length_a   1.000
_cell.length_b   1.000
_cell.length_c   1.000
_cell.angle_alpha   90.00
_cell.angle_beta   90.00
_cell.angle_gamma   90.00
#
_symmetry.space_group_name_H-M   'P 1'
#
loop_
_entity.id
_entity.type
_entity.pdbx_description
1 polymer ?
#
loop_
_entity_poly.entity_id
_entity_poly.type
_entity_poly.pdbx_seq_one_letter_code
_entity_poly.pdbx_strand_id
1 'polypeptide(L)'
;MIEKIFDIFKSRFTIFKSALLFLFKTQVELVLVCATLHNFLRKECRYDEFLIEAVDEPSSSMLAVNEDHTFEPIIQTQDQERKDANAWMTSIAMYMWMNAI
;
A
#
# COMPACT_ATOMS: atom_id res chain seq x y z
N MET A 1 -11.97 -11.91 7.72
CA MET A 1 -12.17 -10.97 6.60
C MET A 1 -11.76 -9.53 6.95
N ILE A 2 -12.44 -8.84 7.88
CA ILE A 2 -12.13 -7.44 8.23
C ILE A 2 -10.67 -7.29 8.68
N GLU A 3 -10.19 -8.15 9.58
CA GLU A 3 -8.79 -8.15 10.03
C GLU A 3 -7.81 -8.31 8.87
N LYS A 4 -8.04 -9.27 7.97
CA LYS A 4 -7.21 -9.48 6.76
C LYS A 4 -7.15 -8.24 5.86
N ILE A 5 -8.25 -7.51 5.71
CA ILE A 5 -8.30 -6.26 4.93
C ILE A 5 -7.46 -5.17 5.63
N PHE A 6 -7.62 -5.01 6.94
CA PHE A 6 -6.82 -4.07 7.71
C PHE A 6 -5.33 -4.45 7.76
N ASP A 7 -5.00 -5.74 7.72
CA ASP A 7 -3.62 -6.24 7.60
C ASP A 7 -3.02 -5.91 6.22
N ILE A 8 -3.80 -6.02 5.14
CA ILE A 8 -3.39 -5.56 3.80
C ILE A 8 -3.14 -4.04 3.82
N PHE A 9 -4.04 -3.26 4.43
CA PHE A 9 -3.86 -1.82 4.54
C PHE A 9 -2.61 -1.45 5.35
N LYS A 10 -2.38 -2.13 6.47
CA LYS A 10 -1.14 -2.01 7.26
C LYS A 10 0.09 -2.35 6.43
N SER A 11 0.02 -3.40 5.62
CA SER A 11 1.12 -3.83 4.77
C SER A 11 1.48 -2.79 3.72
N ARG A 12 0.46 -2.28 3.00
CA ARG A 12 0.59 -1.41 1.82
C ARG A 12 0.81 0.07 2.15
N PHE A 13 0.21 0.57 3.22
CA PHE A 13 0.28 1.98 3.56
C PHE A 13 1.08 2.20 4.85
N THR A 14 2.21 2.89 4.72
CA THR A 14 3.10 3.24 5.82
C THR A 14 2.44 4.10 6.90
N ILE A 15 1.34 4.80 6.56
CA ILE A 15 0.50 5.56 7.50
C ILE A 15 -0.06 4.73 8.67
N PHE A 16 -0.19 3.42 8.49
CA PHE A 16 -0.65 2.50 9.54
C PHE A 16 0.48 1.82 10.33
N LYS A 17 1.73 1.95 9.87
CA LYS A 17 2.91 1.31 10.46
C LYS A 17 3.70 2.27 11.34
N SER A 18 3.82 3.51 10.88
CA SER A 18 4.57 4.52 11.59
C SER A 18 3.59 5.44 12.30
N ALA A 19 3.82 5.74 13.58
CA ALA A 19 3.23 6.87 14.28
C ALA A 19 3.80 8.20 13.72
N LEU A 20 3.76 8.35 12.39
CA LEU A 20 4.22 9.51 11.66
C LEU A 20 3.49 10.73 12.23
N LEU A 21 4.23 11.83 12.35
CA LEU A 21 3.92 13.13 12.95
C LEU A 21 2.75 13.86 12.24
N PHE A 22 1.65 13.16 11.98
CA PHE A 22 0.47 13.73 11.39
C PHE A 22 -0.14 14.69 12.39
N LEU A 23 -0.55 15.86 11.89
CA LEU A 23 -1.35 16.79 12.66
C LEU A 23 -2.54 16.04 13.26
N PHE A 24 -2.92 16.38 14.49
CA PHE A 24 -4.02 15.72 15.21
C PHE A 24 -5.29 15.59 14.34
N LYS A 25 -5.57 16.61 13.52
CA LYS A 25 -6.67 16.58 12.54
C LYS A 25 -6.61 15.36 11.61
N THR A 26 -5.44 15.08 11.02
CA THR A 26 -5.23 13.95 10.11
C THR A 26 -5.33 12.61 10.85
N GLN A 27 -4.93 12.54 12.11
CA GLN A 27 -5.12 11.35 12.94
C GLN A 27 -6.60 11.07 13.17
N VAL A 28 -7.37 12.10 13.51
CA VAL A 28 -8.83 12.00 13.70
C VAL A 28 -9.52 11.58 12.40
N GLU A 29 -9.16 12.20 11.27
CA GLU A 29 -9.70 11.85 9.96
C GLU A 29 -9.39 10.39 9.58
N LEU A 30 -8.15 9.93 9.81
CA LEU A 30 -7.77 8.55 9.56
C LEU A 30 -8.59 7.55 10.39
N VAL A 31 -8.75 7.81 11.68
CA VAL A 31 -9.57 6.98 12.58
C VAL A 31 -11.03 6.97 12.14
N LEU A 32 -11.57 8.11 11.74
CA LEU A 32 -12.97 8.23 11.29
C LEU A 32 -13.21 7.46 9.98
N VAL A 33 -12.29 7.57 9.02
CA VAL A 33 -12.34 6.80 7.77
C VAL A 33 -12.24 5.30 8.07
N CYS A 34 -11.34 4.88 8.97
CA CYS A 34 -11.23 3.48 9.37
C CYS A 34 -12.49 2.96 10.06
N ALA A 35 -13.10 3.75 10.94
CA ALA A 35 -14.36 3.39 11.60
C ALA A 35 -15.52 3.26 10.59
N THR A 36 -15.60 4.19 9.64
CA THR A 36 -16.59 4.15 8.55
C THR A 36 -16.41 2.91 7.69
N LEU A 37 -15.16 2.63 7.29
CA LEU A 37 -14.81 1.46 6.50
C LEU A 37 -15.08 0.16 7.26
N HIS A 38 -14.74 0.10 8.54
CA HIS A 38 -15.04 -1.04 9.40
C HIS A 38 -16.55 -1.31 9.46
N ASN A 39 -17.35 -0.26 9.67
CA ASN A 39 -18.81 -0.37 9.73
C ASN A 39 -19.41 -0.80 8.38
N PHE A 40 -18.87 -0.27 7.28
CA PHE A 40 -19.27 -0.65 5.93
C PHE A 40 -18.97 -2.14 5.67
N LEU A 41 -17.73 -2.57 5.92
CA LEU A 41 -17.32 -3.97 5.75
C LEU A 41 -18.14 -4.91 6.65
N ARG A 42 -18.41 -4.53 7.91
CA ARG A 42 -19.26 -5.32 8.81
C ARG A 42 -20.69 -5.49 8.29
N LYS A 43 -21.23 -4.48 7.62
CA LYS A 43 -22.61 -4.49 7.10
C LYS A 43 -22.71 -5.24 5.77
N GLU A 44 -21.82 -4.94 4.84
CA GLU A 44 -21.93 -5.34 3.43
C GLU A 44 -21.08 -6.59 3.10
N CYS A 45 -19.96 -6.82 3.78
CA CYS A 45 -19.10 -7.99 3.53
C CYS A 45 -19.42 -9.11 4.52
N ARG A 46 -20.44 -9.92 4.20
CA ARG A 46 -20.85 -11.06 5.04
C ARG A 46 -20.18 -12.40 4.73
N TYR A 47 -19.42 -12.51 3.63
CA TYR A 47 -18.78 -13.77 3.22
C TYR A 47 -17.41 -13.55 2.58
N ASP A 48 -16.48 -14.46 2.90
CA ASP A 48 -15.04 -14.49 2.64
C ASP A 48 -14.67 -14.67 1.15
N GLU A 49 -15.32 -13.95 0.23
CA GLU A 49 -15.06 -13.99 -1.21
C GLU A 49 -13.90 -13.07 -1.60
N PHE A 50 -12.85 -13.06 -0.79
CA PHE A 50 -11.52 -12.68 -1.28
C PHE A 50 -10.87 -13.98 -1.70
N LEU A 51 -11.00 -14.31 -2.98
CA LEU A 51 -10.23 -15.38 -3.62
C LEU A 51 -8.75 -15.17 -3.26
N ILE A 52 -8.26 -15.98 -2.33
CA ILE A 52 -6.84 -16.21 -2.15
C ILE A 52 -6.49 -17.06 -3.36
N GLU A 53 -5.96 -16.43 -4.41
CA GLU A 53 -5.30 -17.18 -5.46
C GLU A 53 -4.22 -18.02 -4.76
N ALA A 54 -4.35 -19.34 -4.89
CA ALA A 54 -3.49 -20.30 -4.22
C ALA A 54 -2.05 -20.04 -4.66
N VAL A 55 -1.24 -19.51 -3.74
CA VAL A 55 0.21 -19.65 -3.83
C VAL A 55 0.48 -21.07 -3.38
N ASP A 56 0.58 -21.99 -4.34
CA ASP A 56 1.19 -23.29 -4.12
C ASP A 56 2.63 -23.07 -3.60
N GLU A 57 2.85 -23.52 -2.36
CA GLU A 57 4.09 -23.62 -1.58
C GLU A 57 5.03 -24.74 -2.13
N PRO A 58 6.30 -24.96 -1.68
CA PRO A 58 7.28 -24.19 -0.90
C PRO A 58 8.64 -24.02 -1.62
N SER A 59 9.50 -23.11 -1.16
CA SER A 59 10.95 -23.41 -1.08
C SER A 59 11.64 -22.58 -0.02
N SER A 60 12.02 -23.30 1.04
CA SER A 60 12.93 -22.89 2.10
C SER A 60 14.22 -22.28 1.55
N SER A 61 14.57 -21.11 2.06
CA SER A 61 15.97 -20.72 2.26
C SER A 61 16.00 -19.67 3.38
N MET A 62 15.98 -20.18 4.62
CA MET A 62 16.55 -19.45 5.75
C MET A 62 18.04 -19.30 5.47
N LEU A 63 18.48 -18.09 5.11
CA LEU A 63 19.86 -17.67 5.35
C LEU A 63 19.81 -16.45 6.26
N ALA A 64 19.93 -16.71 7.55
CA ALA A 64 20.36 -15.72 8.52
C ALA A 64 21.83 -15.41 8.24
N VAL A 65 22.14 -14.23 7.70
CA VAL A 65 23.50 -13.70 7.65
C VAL A 65 23.45 -12.15 7.75
N ASN A 66 23.65 -11.71 8.99
CA ASN A 66 24.48 -10.58 9.42
C ASN A 66 23.94 -9.13 9.37
N GLU A 67 24.04 -8.50 10.54
CA GLU A 67 24.09 -7.06 10.77
C GLU A 67 25.17 -6.37 9.91
N ASP A 68 24.82 -5.13 9.59
CA ASP A 68 25.67 -4.03 9.15
C ASP A 68 25.90 -3.88 7.63
N HIS A 69 25.89 -2.60 7.23
CA HIS A 69 26.32 -2.01 5.95
C HIS A 69 25.24 -1.74 4.86
N THR A 70 24.83 -0.47 4.83
CA THR A 70 24.42 0.33 3.64
C THR A 70 22.95 0.23 3.18
N PHE A 71 22.09 1.06 3.78
CA PHE A 71 20.68 1.30 3.41
C PHE A 71 20.47 2.18 2.14
N GLU A 72 21.51 2.53 1.40
CA GLU A 72 21.40 3.45 0.25
C GLU A 72 20.91 2.84 -1.07
N PRO A 73 21.13 1.56 -1.44
CA PRO A 73 20.75 1.07 -2.77
C PRO A 73 19.24 0.98 -2.98
N ILE A 74 18.48 0.61 -1.94
CA ILE A 74 17.05 0.25 -2.05
C ILE A 74 16.16 1.49 -2.16
N ILE A 75 16.52 2.59 -1.48
CA ILE A 75 15.75 3.84 -1.50
C ILE A 75 15.90 4.55 -2.85
N GLN A 76 17.11 4.53 -3.44
CA GLN A 76 17.34 5.12 -4.76
C GLN A 76 16.52 4.45 -5.87
N THR A 77 16.36 3.12 -5.83
CA THR A 77 15.56 2.40 -6.83
C THR A 77 14.08 2.77 -6.76
N GLN A 78 13.51 2.90 -5.55
CA GLN A 78 12.09 3.25 -5.38
C GLN A 78 11.77 4.70 -5.81
N ASP A 79 12.65 5.65 -5.51
CA ASP A 79 12.45 7.04 -5.94
C ASP A 79 12.56 7.18 -7.46
N GLN A 80 13.40 6.36 -8.10
CA GLN A 80 13.50 6.31 -9.55
C GLN A 80 12.23 5.74 -10.19
N GLU A 81 11.74 4.60 -9.70
CA GLU A 81 10.48 3.99 -10.16
C GLU A 81 9.29 4.96 -10.00
N ARG A 82 9.26 5.73 -8.91
CA ARG A 82 8.23 6.75 -8.68
C ARG A 82 8.30 7.88 -9.71
N LYS A 83 9.50 8.35 -10.06
CA LYS A 83 9.69 9.38 -11.09
C LYS A 83 9.26 8.86 -12.46
N ASP A 84 9.59 7.63 -12.79
CA ASP A 84 9.25 7.01 -14.08
C ASP A 84 7.74 6.80 -14.21
N ALA A 85 7.07 6.35 -13.14
CA ALA A 85 5.61 6.23 -13.10
C ALA A 85 4.90 7.59 -13.26
N ASN A 86 5.41 8.63 -12.61
CA ASN A 86 4.88 9.99 -12.75
C ASN A 86 5.09 10.56 -14.16
N ALA A 87 6.24 10.30 -14.78
CA ALA A 87 6.51 10.71 -16.15
C ALA A 87 5.58 10.00 -17.14
N TRP A 88 5.35 8.70 -16.96
CA TRP A 88 4.40 7.92 -17.76
C TRP A 88 2.97 8.46 -17.64
N MET A 89 2.49 8.74 -16.41
CA MET A 89 1.16 9.34 -16.21
C MET A 89 1.03 10.71 -16.87
N THR A 90 2.08 11.54 -16.80
CA THR A 90 2.09 12.87 -17.44
C THR A 90 2.01 12.75 -18.97
N SER A 91 2.71 11.77 -19.56
CA SER A 91 2.65 11.48 -21.00
C SER A 91 1.24 11.07 -21.44
N ILE A 92 0.56 10.22 -20.67
CA ILE A 92 -0.83 9.84 -20.93
C ILE A 92 -1.75 11.06 -20.86
N ALA A 93 -1.62 11.90 -19.82
CA ALA A 93 -2.43 13.10 -19.67
C ALA A 93 -2.24 14.07 -20.85
N MET A 94 -1.00 14.26 -21.33
CA MET A 94 -0.73 15.10 -22.50
C MET A 94 -1.30 14.50 -23.79
N TYR A 95 -1.21 13.18 -23.98
CA TYR A 95 -1.80 12.50 -25.12
C TYR A 95 -3.33 12.64 -25.13
N MET A 96 -3.99 12.46 -23.97
CA MET A 96 -5.43 12.65 -23.83
C MET A 96 -5.84 14.10 -24.12
N TRP A 97 -5.05 15.08 -23.67
CA TRP A 97 -5.30 16.50 -23.91
C TRP A 97 -5.16 16.89 -25.39
N MET A 98 -4.12 16.41 -26.08
CA MET A 98 -3.88 16.69 -27.49
C MET A 98 -4.92 16.07 -28.42
N ASN A 99 -5.46 14.88 -28.08
CA ASN A 99 -6.49 14.22 -28.88
C ASN A 99 -7.92 14.68 -28.57
N ALA A 100 -8.10 15.57 -27.59
CA ALA A 100 -9.40 16.14 -27.24
C ALA A 100 -9.72 17.45 -27.98
N ILE A 101 -8.79 17.94 -28.82
CA ILE A 101 -8.94 19.08 -29.73
C ILE A 101 -9.09 18.53 -31.15
#